data_AF-A0A7S2QD75-F1
#
_entry.id   AF-A0A7S2QD75-F1
#
_cell.length_a   1.000
_cell.length_b   1.000
_cell.length_c   1.000
_cell.angle_alpha   90.00
_cell.angle_beta   90.00
_cell.angle_gamma   90.00
#
_symmetry.space_group_name_H-M   'P 1'
#
loop_
_entity.id
_entity.type
_entity.pdbx_description
1 polymer ?
#
loop_
_entity_poly.entity_id
_entity_poly.type
_entity_poly.pdbx_seq_one_letter_code
_entity_poly.pdbx_strand_id
1 'polypeptide(L)'
;MVFHSLHEGLSWRLAEHHACPVALVGQLVQEDVCLMRAAPRGGGRPPRHLFVAGAVLESFDPVDKHMLPMLELHRPVPGYAEDLGDSMDRAFHALRRPLWRANFSFMEWREEGESEDLDVSDQELLERVYIKVEYETLRRLPQHSDHLVFTIRPHVCPVTDFAAAPRACAALAAELRGLSAALLEYRGF
;
A
#
# COMPACT_ATOMS: atom_id res chain seq x y z
N MET A 1 10.93 -22.61 15.87
CA MET A 1 11.63 -21.31 15.77
C MET A 1 10.95 -20.34 16.72
N VAL A 2 11.73 -19.52 17.43
CA VAL A 2 11.25 -18.49 18.37
C VAL A 2 11.87 -17.15 17.96
N PHE A 3 11.07 -16.10 17.91
CA PHE A 3 11.49 -14.73 17.65
C PHE A 3 11.51 -13.94 18.96
N HIS A 4 12.54 -13.12 19.17
CA HIS A 4 12.68 -12.26 20.34
C HIS A 4 12.86 -10.82 19.89
N SER A 5 12.18 -9.88 20.56
CA SER A 5 12.48 -8.46 20.38
C SER A 5 13.73 -8.09 21.17
N LEU A 6 14.51 -7.13 20.66
CA LEU A 6 15.79 -6.76 21.26
C LEU A 6 15.63 -5.80 22.45
N HIS A 7 14.60 -4.95 22.47
CA HIS A 7 14.46 -3.88 23.47
C HIS A 7 13.29 -4.08 24.42
N GLU A 8 12.17 -4.60 23.90
CA GLU A 8 10.90 -4.71 24.61
C GLU A 8 10.76 -6.03 25.39
N GLY A 9 11.68 -6.98 25.17
CA GLY A 9 11.67 -8.29 25.82
C GLY A 9 10.51 -9.21 25.37
N LEU A 10 9.93 -8.94 24.20
CA LEU A 10 8.82 -9.71 23.65
C LEU A 10 9.32 -11.01 23.00
N SER A 11 8.47 -12.04 22.97
CA SER A 11 8.81 -13.35 22.45
C SER A 11 7.63 -13.99 21.74
N TRP A 12 7.85 -14.53 20.55
CA TRP A 12 6.83 -15.22 19.76
C TRP A 12 7.33 -16.60 19.33
N ARG A 13 6.54 -17.65 19.59
CA ARG A 13 6.86 -18.99 19.11
C ARG A 13 6.07 -19.28 17.84
N LEU A 14 6.77 -19.59 16.75
CA LEU A 14 6.12 -19.88 15.46
C LEU A 14 5.04 -20.98 15.56
N ALA A 15 5.27 -22.00 16.39
CA ALA A 15 4.33 -23.11 16.57
C ALA A 15 2.98 -22.69 17.17
N GLU A 16 2.94 -21.59 17.94
CA GLU A 16 1.72 -21.06 18.56
C GLU A 16 0.83 -20.34 17.53
N HIS A 17 1.36 -20.03 16.34
CA HIS A 17 0.65 -19.31 15.27
C HIS A 17 0.33 -20.19 14.06
N HIS A 18 0.36 -21.52 14.18
CA HIS A 18 0.13 -22.43 13.05
C HIS A 18 -1.24 -22.22 12.36
N ALA A 19 -2.27 -21.79 13.10
CA ALA A 19 -3.59 -21.51 12.55
C ALA A 19 -3.65 -20.21 11.74
N CYS A 20 -2.81 -19.23 12.04
CA CYS A 20 -2.74 -17.95 11.33
C CYS A 20 -1.31 -17.39 11.35
N PRO A 21 -0.40 -17.92 10.51
CA PRO A 21 0.99 -17.48 10.49
C PRO A 21 1.14 -16.03 9.99
N VAL A 22 0.19 -15.53 9.19
CA VAL A 22 0.18 -14.15 8.69
C VAL A 22 -0.01 -13.13 9.82
N ALA A 23 -0.81 -13.46 10.85
CA ALA A 23 -0.97 -12.60 12.02
C ALA A 23 0.32 -12.46 12.84
N LEU A 24 1.18 -13.49 12.85
CA LEU A 24 2.50 -13.36 13.46
C LEU A 24 3.39 -12.42 12.64
N VAL A 25 3.37 -12.52 11.31
CA VAL A 25 4.15 -11.62 10.45
C VAL A 25 3.79 -10.16 10.72
N GLY A 26 2.51 -9.83 10.78
CA GLY A 26 2.04 -8.47 11.08
C GLY A 26 2.43 -7.93 12.47
N GLN A 27 2.85 -8.81 13.39
CA GLN A 27 3.39 -8.38 14.70
C GLN A 27 4.92 -8.20 14.68
N LEU A 28 5.61 -8.76 13.68
CA LEU A 28 7.07 -8.76 13.60
C LEU A 28 7.63 -7.70 12.66
N VAL A 29 6.80 -7.16 11.76
CA VAL A 29 7.21 -6.17 10.75
C VAL A 29 6.30 -4.93 10.81
N GLN A 30 6.78 -3.81 10.26
CA GLN A 30 6.02 -2.54 10.27
C GLN A 30 5.06 -2.43 9.08
N GLU A 31 5.29 -3.24 8.06
CA GLU A 31 4.57 -3.22 6.81
C GLU A 31 3.22 -3.95 6.92
N ASP A 32 2.20 -3.39 6.27
CA ASP A 32 1.05 -4.19 5.87
C ASP A 32 1.53 -5.27 4.90
N VAL A 33 1.07 -6.50 5.09
CA VAL A 33 1.50 -7.66 4.30
C VAL A 33 0.32 -8.28 3.60
N CYS A 34 0.39 -8.33 2.28
CA CYS A 34 -0.60 -8.94 1.41
C CYS A 34 -0.02 -10.18 0.73
N LEU A 35 -0.77 -11.27 0.74
CA LEU A 35 -0.48 -12.48 -0.01
C LEU A 35 -1.41 -12.55 -1.22
N MET A 36 -0.82 -12.77 -2.37
CA MET A 36 -1.55 -12.91 -3.61
C MET A 36 -1.25 -14.27 -4.25
N ARG A 37 -2.26 -14.89 -4.85
CA ARG A 37 -2.11 -16.17 -5.54
C ARG A 37 -2.52 -16.04 -7.00
N ALA A 38 -1.69 -16.59 -7.88
CA ALA A 38 -2.00 -16.71 -9.29
C ALA A 38 -3.21 -17.64 -9.51
N ALA A 39 -4.21 -17.15 -10.24
CA ALA A 39 -5.38 -17.89 -10.68
C ALA A 39 -5.38 -17.95 -12.22
N PRO A 40 -5.47 -19.15 -12.83
CA PRO A 40 -5.49 -19.30 -14.28
C PRO A 40 -6.59 -18.47 -14.94
N ARG A 41 -6.28 -17.89 -16.11
CA ARG A 41 -7.27 -17.28 -17.02
C ARG A 41 -7.44 -18.16 -18.26
N GLY A 42 -8.68 -18.23 -18.75
CA GLY A 42 -8.97 -18.85 -20.04
C GLY A 42 -8.34 -18.09 -21.21
N GLY A 43 -8.21 -18.77 -22.36
CA GLY A 43 -7.82 -18.15 -23.63
C GLY A 43 -6.35 -17.75 -23.73
N GLY A 44 -5.44 -18.45 -23.04
CA GLY A 44 -3.99 -18.21 -23.12
C GLY A 44 -3.53 -16.88 -22.51
N ARG A 45 -4.41 -16.22 -21.76
CA ARG A 45 -4.11 -14.95 -21.07
C ARG A 45 -3.24 -15.20 -19.83
N PRO A 46 -2.40 -14.24 -19.41
CA PRO A 46 -1.66 -14.35 -18.16
C PRO A 46 -2.63 -14.56 -16.98
N PRO A 47 -2.20 -15.27 -15.92
CA PRO A 47 -3.02 -15.47 -14.74
C PRO A 47 -3.31 -14.13 -14.04
N ARG A 48 -4.49 -14.04 -13.42
CA ARG A 48 -4.80 -12.97 -12.46
C ARG A 48 -4.17 -13.30 -11.12
N HIS A 49 -3.85 -12.29 -10.34
CA HIS A 49 -3.42 -12.48 -8.96
C HIS A 49 -4.54 -12.04 -8.03
N LEU A 50 -5.03 -12.98 -7.22
CA LEU A 50 -6.10 -12.76 -6.25
C LEU A 50 -5.49 -12.47 -4.89
N PHE A 51 -6.03 -11.51 -4.16
CA PHE A 51 -5.68 -11.30 -2.75
C PHE A 51 -6.26 -12.45 -1.91
N VAL A 52 -5.41 -13.29 -1.30
CA VAL A 52 -5.85 -14.52 -0.61
C VAL A 52 -5.72 -14.45 0.91
N ALA A 53 -4.86 -13.56 1.42
CA ALA A 53 -4.68 -13.33 2.84
C ALA A 53 -3.86 -12.06 3.06
N GLY A 54 -3.95 -11.46 4.23
CA GLY A 54 -3.06 -10.38 4.62
C GLY A 54 -3.16 -10.03 6.10
N ALA A 55 -2.14 -9.34 6.59
CA ALA A 55 -2.19 -8.56 7.82
C ALA A 55 -2.14 -7.10 7.37
N VAL A 56 -3.30 -6.46 7.33
CA VAL A 56 -3.48 -5.10 6.81
C VAL A 56 -4.16 -4.28 7.89
N LEU A 57 -3.53 -3.21 8.32
CA LEU A 57 -4.01 -2.32 9.38
C LEU A 57 -4.50 -0.98 8.83
N GLU A 58 -3.88 -0.49 7.76
CA GLU A 58 -4.09 0.89 7.30
C GLU A 58 -4.64 0.95 5.87
N SER A 59 -4.15 0.11 4.96
CA SER A 59 -4.42 0.30 3.54
C SER A 59 -5.88 -0.03 3.12
N PHE A 60 -6.49 -1.07 3.69
CA PHE A 60 -7.86 -1.50 3.40
C PHE A 60 -8.33 -2.59 4.38
N ASP A 61 -9.65 -2.84 4.44
CA ASP A 61 -10.18 -4.01 5.14
C ASP A 61 -9.90 -5.30 4.34
N PRO A 62 -9.06 -6.23 4.84
CA PRO A 62 -8.70 -7.44 4.12
C PRO A 62 -9.89 -8.40 3.93
N VAL A 63 -10.93 -8.33 4.75
CA VAL A 63 -12.12 -9.17 4.61
C VAL A 63 -12.89 -8.76 3.35
N ASP A 64 -13.10 -7.47 3.14
CA ASP A 64 -13.79 -6.92 1.98
C ASP A 64 -13.04 -7.17 0.67
N LYS A 65 -11.72 -7.31 0.75
CA LYS A 65 -10.84 -7.50 -0.41
C LYS A 65 -10.52 -8.96 -0.69
N HIS A 66 -10.95 -9.89 0.16
CA HIS A 66 -10.64 -11.30 0.03
C HIS A 66 -11.11 -11.88 -1.32
N MET A 67 -10.20 -12.61 -1.98
CA MET A 67 -10.37 -13.26 -3.29
C MET A 67 -10.61 -12.32 -4.47
N LEU A 68 -10.48 -11.00 -4.29
CA LEU A 68 -10.60 -10.06 -5.39
C LEU A 68 -9.31 -10.05 -6.24
N PRO A 69 -9.43 -10.00 -7.59
CA PRO A 69 -8.31 -9.75 -8.48
C PRO A 69 -7.86 -8.28 -8.44
N MET A 70 -6.64 -8.02 -8.89
CA MET A 70 -6.06 -6.67 -8.96
C MET A 70 -6.99 -5.61 -9.57
N LEU A 71 -7.69 -5.96 -10.66
CA LEU A 71 -8.62 -5.04 -11.31
C LEU A 71 -9.76 -4.59 -10.38
N GLU A 72 -10.31 -5.49 -9.58
CA GLU A 72 -11.43 -5.19 -8.68
C GLU A 72 -10.93 -4.47 -7.42
N LEU A 73 -9.75 -4.85 -6.92
CA LEU A 73 -9.06 -4.12 -5.84
C LEU A 73 -8.85 -2.65 -6.19
N HIS A 74 -8.46 -2.37 -7.45
CA HIS A 74 -8.13 -1.03 -7.94
C HIS A 74 -9.28 -0.34 -8.67
N ARG A 75 -10.51 -0.87 -8.59
CA ARG A 75 -11.70 -0.25 -9.19
C ARG A 75 -11.86 1.25 -8.83
N PRO A 76 -11.52 1.71 -7.60
CA PRO A 76 -11.63 3.13 -7.26
C PRO A 76 -10.59 4.02 -7.96
N VAL A 77 -9.52 3.47 -8.52
CA VAL A 77 -8.41 4.23 -9.11
C VAL A 77 -8.78 4.67 -10.53
N PRO A 78 -8.88 5.98 -10.83
CA PRO A 78 -9.21 6.48 -12.16
C PRO A 78 -8.23 5.96 -13.23
N GLY A 79 -8.76 5.43 -14.34
CA GLY A 79 -7.98 4.94 -15.49
C GLY A 79 -7.27 3.60 -15.29
N TYR A 80 -7.37 2.96 -14.11
CA TYR A 80 -6.62 1.73 -13.85
C TYR A 80 -6.99 0.60 -14.81
N ALA A 81 -8.28 0.42 -15.09
CA ALA A 81 -8.76 -0.69 -15.92
C ALA A 81 -8.24 -0.58 -17.36
N GLU A 82 -8.28 0.63 -17.90
CA GLU A 82 -7.91 0.97 -19.27
C GLU A 82 -6.40 0.99 -19.47
N ASP A 83 -5.68 1.61 -18.54
CA ASP A 83 -4.26 1.93 -18.72
C ASP A 83 -3.33 0.85 -18.13
N LEU A 84 -3.77 0.14 -17.08
CA LEU A 84 -2.90 -0.67 -16.24
C LEU A 84 -3.35 -2.12 -16.04
N GLY A 85 -4.65 -2.43 -16.10
CA GLY A 85 -5.17 -3.73 -15.65
C GLY A 85 -4.44 -4.95 -16.24
N ASP A 86 -4.45 -5.09 -17.57
CA ASP A 86 -3.81 -6.23 -18.24
C ASP A 86 -2.26 -6.14 -18.24
N SER A 87 -1.68 -4.93 -18.14
CA SER A 87 -0.22 -4.78 -18.07
C SER A 87 0.32 -5.20 -16.70
N MET A 88 -0.42 -4.94 -15.63
CA MET A 88 -0.12 -5.38 -14.27
C MET A 88 -0.20 -6.89 -14.11
N ASP A 89 -1.24 -7.55 -14.65
CA ASP A 89 -1.34 -9.02 -14.67
C ASP A 89 -0.09 -9.64 -15.33
N ARG A 90 0.37 -9.07 -16.46
CA ARG A 90 1.60 -9.51 -17.14
C ARG A 90 2.84 -9.29 -16.28
N ALA A 91 2.97 -8.12 -15.67
CA ALA A 91 4.12 -7.78 -14.81
C ALA A 91 4.23 -8.76 -13.61
N PHE A 92 3.11 -9.04 -12.95
CA PHE A 92 3.06 -9.95 -11.80
C PHE A 92 3.39 -11.39 -12.21
N HIS A 93 2.86 -11.83 -13.36
CA HIS A 93 3.18 -13.15 -13.90
C HIS A 93 4.67 -13.29 -14.26
N ALA A 94 5.25 -12.26 -14.89
CA ALA A 94 6.65 -12.25 -15.32
C ALA A 94 7.66 -12.01 -14.19
N LEU A 95 7.21 -11.60 -12.98
CA LEU A 95 8.07 -11.24 -11.86
C LEU A 95 9.03 -12.39 -11.47
N ARG A 96 10.33 -12.18 -11.69
CA ARG A 96 11.41 -13.10 -11.28
C ARG A 96 12.30 -12.55 -10.18
N ARG A 97 12.49 -11.23 -10.14
CA ARG A 97 13.27 -10.53 -9.12
C ARG A 97 12.32 -9.66 -8.28
N PRO A 98 12.64 -9.39 -7.01
CA PRO A 98 11.88 -8.44 -6.22
C PRO A 98 11.82 -7.08 -6.93
N LEU A 99 10.68 -6.41 -6.83
CA LEU A 99 10.47 -5.04 -7.26
C LEU A 99 10.09 -4.19 -6.06
N TRP A 100 10.33 -2.90 -6.17
CA TRP A 100 9.79 -1.92 -5.25
C TRP A 100 9.32 -0.70 -6.04
N ARG A 101 8.36 0.03 -5.47
CA ARG A 101 7.92 1.34 -5.93
C ARG A 101 7.51 2.20 -4.73
N ALA A 102 7.29 3.48 -4.98
CA ALA A 102 6.66 4.37 -4.03
C ALA A 102 5.30 4.80 -4.55
N ASN A 103 4.31 4.84 -3.67
CA ASN A 103 3.04 5.51 -3.88
C ASN A 103 2.91 6.64 -2.83
N PHE A 104 2.11 7.66 -3.09
CA PHE A 104 1.87 8.71 -2.10
C PHE A 104 0.42 9.19 -2.08
N SER A 105 -0.04 9.64 -0.93
CA SER A 105 -1.33 10.33 -0.79
C SER A 105 -1.17 11.46 0.21
N PHE A 106 -2.17 12.34 0.27
CA PHE A 106 -2.26 13.36 1.29
C PHE A 106 -3.36 12.99 2.28
N MET A 107 -3.18 13.44 3.51
CA MET A 107 -4.18 13.34 4.55
C MET A 107 -4.13 14.63 5.36
N GLU A 108 -5.30 15.10 5.77
CA GLU A 108 -5.41 16.17 6.73
C GLU A 108 -5.50 15.56 8.12
N TRP A 109 -4.64 16.00 9.03
CA TRP A 109 -4.75 15.68 10.44
C TRP A 109 -5.84 16.55 11.06
N ARG A 110 -6.87 15.89 11.60
CA ARG A 110 -8.00 16.52 12.27
C ARG A 110 -8.15 15.95 13.67
N GLU A 111 -8.44 16.81 14.63
CA GLU A 111 -8.79 16.36 15.98
C GLU A 111 -10.18 15.71 16.00
N GLU A 112 -10.39 14.80 16.95
CA GLU A 112 -11.67 14.10 17.07
C GLU A 112 -12.80 15.08 17.39
N GLY A 113 -13.85 15.10 16.55
CA GLY A 113 -15.01 15.99 16.70
C GLY A 113 -14.91 17.32 15.94
N GLU A 114 -13.83 17.55 15.20
CA GLU A 114 -13.73 18.70 14.28
C GLU A 114 -14.75 18.59 13.12
N SER A 115 -15.39 19.70 12.78
CA SER A 115 -16.30 19.79 11.63
C SER A 115 -15.54 19.65 10.31
N GLU A 116 -16.12 19.01 9.31
CA GLU A 116 -15.54 18.97 7.95
C GLU A 116 -15.42 20.38 7.36
N ASP A 117 -16.43 21.24 7.61
CA ASP A 117 -16.53 22.63 7.13
C ASP A 117 -15.76 23.67 7.97
N LEU A 118 -14.67 23.29 8.65
CA LEU A 118 -13.86 24.26 9.37
C LEU A 118 -13.19 25.25 8.40
N ASP A 119 -13.50 26.54 8.56
CA ASP A 119 -12.84 27.63 7.83
C ASP A 119 -11.48 27.89 8.48
N VAL A 120 -10.42 27.38 7.85
CA VAL A 120 -9.02 27.55 8.26
C VAL A 120 -8.26 28.32 7.19
N SER A 121 -7.28 29.12 7.62
CA SER A 121 -6.39 29.80 6.68
C SER A 121 -5.49 28.80 5.93
N ASP A 122 -4.97 29.19 4.77
CA ASP A 122 -4.02 28.38 3.99
C ASP A 122 -2.80 27.94 4.83
N GLN A 123 -2.33 28.81 5.73
CA GLN A 123 -1.21 28.52 6.62
C GLN A 123 -1.57 27.44 7.66
N GLU A 124 -2.75 27.55 8.28
CA GLU A 124 -3.23 26.53 9.22
C GLU A 124 -3.51 25.21 8.53
N LEU A 125 -4.05 25.24 7.31
CA LEU A 125 -4.23 24.05 6.49
C LEU A 125 -2.88 23.37 6.21
N LEU A 126 -1.86 24.13 5.79
CA LEU A 126 -0.52 23.58 5.53
C LEU A 126 0.09 22.88 6.75
N GLU A 127 -0.18 23.36 7.96
CA GLU A 127 0.26 22.75 9.22
C GLU A 127 -0.50 21.47 9.58
N ARG A 128 -1.71 21.30 9.02
CA ARG A 128 -2.57 20.12 9.21
C ARG A 128 -2.37 19.06 8.13
N VAL A 129 -1.81 19.39 6.97
CA VAL A 129 -1.61 18.40 5.89
C VAL A 129 -0.35 17.58 6.14
N TYR A 130 -0.50 16.27 5.97
CA TYR A 130 0.57 15.28 5.98
C TYR A 130 0.63 14.59 4.64
N ILE A 131 1.85 14.24 4.21
CA ILE A 131 2.06 13.33 3.10
C ILE A 131 2.32 11.93 3.65
N LYS A 132 1.55 10.96 3.14
CA LYS A 132 1.79 9.53 3.35
C LYS A 132 2.50 8.99 2.12
N VAL A 133 3.68 8.41 2.29
CA VAL A 133 4.43 7.72 1.23
C VAL A 133 4.50 6.24 1.58
N GLU A 134 4.00 5.40 0.68
CA GLU A 134 4.00 3.95 0.82
C GLU A 134 5.21 3.39 0.07
N TYR A 135 6.18 2.83 0.81
CA TYR A 135 7.25 2.04 0.22
C TYR A 135 6.74 0.61 0.02
N GLU A 136 6.45 0.31 -1.24
CA GLU A 136 5.78 -0.91 -1.66
C GLU A 136 6.80 -1.89 -2.22
N THR A 137 6.81 -3.13 -1.73
CA THR A 137 7.65 -4.20 -2.31
C THR A 137 6.81 -5.36 -2.80
N LEU A 138 7.25 -5.97 -3.89
CA LEU A 138 6.59 -7.14 -4.46
C LEU A 138 7.63 -8.23 -4.75
N ARG A 139 7.42 -9.42 -4.21
CA ARG A 139 8.31 -10.57 -4.45
C ARG A 139 7.55 -11.88 -4.54
N ARG A 140 8.11 -12.84 -5.29
CA ARG A 140 7.60 -14.22 -5.34
C ARG A 140 8.05 -15.02 -4.12
N LEU A 141 7.18 -15.88 -3.57
CA LEU A 141 7.60 -16.79 -2.52
C LEU A 141 8.54 -17.87 -3.10
N PRO A 142 9.73 -18.11 -2.50
CA PRO A 142 10.71 -19.05 -3.05
C PRO A 142 10.20 -20.49 -3.17
N GLN A 143 9.38 -20.94 -2.22
CA GLN A 143 8.85 -22.31 -2.15
C GLN A 143 7.44 -22.44 -2.79
N HIS A 144 6.76 -21.32 -3.03
CA HIS A 144 5.40 -21.26 -3.56
C HIS A 144 5.36 -20.29 -4.74
N SER A 145 5.78 -20.76 -5.92
CA SER A 145 5.99 -19.90 -7.08
C SER A 145 4.71 -19.29 -7.64
N ASP A 146 3.55 -19.80 -7.28
CA ASP A 146 2.23 -19.24 -7.61
C ASP A 146 1.81 -18.11 -6.67
N HIS A 147 2.58 -17.84 -5.60
CA HIS A 147 2.28 -16.80 -4.62
C HIS A 147 3.24 -15.62 -4.71
N LEU A 148 2.69 -14.42 -4.54
CA LEU A 148 3.43 -13.17 -4.35
C LEU A 148 3.17 -12.64 -2.94
N VAL A 149 4.20 -12.04 -2.36
CA VAL A 149 4.12 -11.20 -1.16
C VAL A 149 4.24 -9.76 -1.61
N PHE A 150 3.23 -8.96 -1.26
CA PHE A 150 3.23 -7.52 -1.43
C PHE A 150 3.29 -6.88 -0.03
N THR A 151 4.25 -6.00 0.21
CA THR A 151 4.39 -5.30 1.49
C THR A 151 4.21 -3.81 1.28
N ILE A 152 3.55 -3.13 2.19
CA ILE A 152 3.24 -1.70 2.11
C ILE A 152 3.76 -1.05 3.40
N ARG A 153 4.82 -0.25 3.31
CA ARG A 153 5.33 0.50 4.45
C ARG A 153 4.89 1.96 4.38
N PRO A 154 3.97 2.42 5.23
CA PRO A 154 3.63 3.82 5.29
C PRO A 154 4.73 4.62 5.99
N HIS A 155 5.11 5.74 5.39
CA HIS A 155 5.90 6.81 6.00
C HIS A 155 5.05 8.08 5.98
N VAL A 156 4.88 8.70 7.14
CA VAL A 156 4.02 9.89 7.27
C VAL A 156 4.86 11.03 7.82
N CYS A 157 4.79 12.20 7.18
CA CYS A 157 5.38 13.43 7.68
C CYS A 157 4.54 14.67 7.32
N PRO A 158 4.64 15.77 8.09
CA PRO A 158 4.04 17.04 7.72
C PRO A 158 4.55 17.52 6.36
N VAL A 159 3.70 18.12 5.54
CA VAL A 159 4.16 18.68 4.25
C VAL A 159 5.12 19.84 4.47
N THR A 160 5.03 20.53 5.61
CA THR A 160 5.94 21.62 6.01
C THR A 160 7.41 21.18 6.11
N ASP A 161 7.69 19.90 6.38
CA ASP A 161 9.06 19.36 6.40
C ASP A 161 9.76 19.48 5.04
N PHE A 162 9.01 19.56 3.94
CA PHE A 162 9.56 19.72 2.59
C PHE A 162 10.24 21.07 2.39
N ALA A 163 9.99 22.07 3.25
CA ALA A 163 10.73 23.33 3.26
C ALA A 163 12.24 23.10 3.47
N ALA A 164 12.61 22.07 4.25
CA ALA A 164 13.99 21.66 4.46
C ALA A 164 14.56 20.78 3.32
N ALA A 165 13.73 20.36 2.35
CA ALA A 165 14.10 19.46 1.25
C ALA A 165 13.70 20.01 -0.14
N PRO A 166 14.37 21.06 -0.66
CA PRO A 166 13.96 21.74 -1.90
C PRO A 166 13.83 20.84 -3.13
N ARG A 167 14.68 19.80 -3.24
CA ARG A 167 14.62 18.85 -4.36
C ARG A 167 13.38 17.96 -4.29
N ALA A 168 13.03 17.48 -3.10
CA ALA A 168 11.83 16.68 -2.90
C ALA A 168 10.57 17.53 -3.15
N CYS A 169 10.58 18.78 -2.67
CA CYS A 169 9.51 19.75 -2.92
C CYS A 169 9.31 19.99 -4.42
N ALA A 170 10.38 20.24 -5.17
CA ALA A 170 10.30 20.43 -6.62
C ALA A 170 9.79 19.18 -7.37
N ALA A 171 10.23 17.98 -6.96
CA ALA A 171 9.78 16.72 -7.55
C ALA A 171 8.29 16.47 -7.30
N LEU A 172 7.84 16.66 -6.06
CA LEU A 172 6.42 16.54 -5.70
C LEU A 172 5.56 17.56 -6.46
N ALA A 173 5.99 18.81 -6.54
CA ALA A 173 5.27 19.85 -7.29
C ALA A 173 5.23 19.59 -8.81
N ALA A 174 6.26 18.94 -9.37
CA ALA A 174 6.25 18.52 -10.77
C ALA A 174 5.25 17.37 -11.01
N GLU A 175 5.25 16.37 -10.12
CA GLU A 175 4.33 15.24 -10.19
C GLU A 175 2.87 15.68 -10.05
N LEU A 176 2.54 16.49 -9.04
CA LEU A 176 1.18 17.01 -8.83
C LEU A 176 0.63 17.76 -10.03
N ARG A 177 1.48 18.56 -10.71
CA ARG A 177 1.09 19.28 -11.93
C ARG A 177 0.88 18.37 -13.14
N GLY A 178 1.39 17.14 -13.11
CA GLY A 178 1.20 16.12 -14.15
C GLY A 178 -0.04 15.26 -13.95
N LEU A 179 -0.65 15.27 -12.77
CA LEU A 179 -1.84 14.47 -12.47
C LEU A 179 -3.10 15.06 -13.11
N SER A 180 -4.02 14.19 -13.52
CA SER A 180 -5.36 14.60 -13.95
C SER A 180 -6.20 15.06 -12.75
N ALA A 181 -7.22 15.88 -13.00
CA ALA A 181 -8.15 16.32 -11.95
C ALA A 181 -8.78 15.14 -11.18
N ALA A 182 -9.19 14.08 -11.90
CA ALA A 182 -9.75 12.88 -11.27
C ALA A 182 -8.75 12.16 -10.36
N LEU A 183 -7.46 12.14 -10.72
CA LEU A 183 -6.42 11.54 -9.89
C LEU A 183 -6.06 12.40 -8.68
N LEU A 184 -6.14 13.73 -8.82
CA LEU A 184 -5.99 14.65 -7.70
C LEU A 184 -7.13 14.44 -6.69
N GLU A 185 -8.38 14.42 -7.15
CA GLU A 185 -9.57 14.15 -6.32
C GLU A 185 -9.46 12.79 -5.60
N TYR A 186 -9.08 11.73 -6.33
CA TYR A 186 -8.86 10.41 -5.74
C TYR A 186 -7.76 10.40 -4.66
N ARG A 187 -6.74 11.26 -4.77
CA ARG A 187 -5.62 11.37 -3.81
C ARG A 187 -5.89 12.34 -2.66
N GLY A 188 -7.09 12.93 -2.59
CA GLY A 188 -7.52 13.82 -1.51
C GLY A 188 -7.26 15.31 -1.76
N PHE A 189 -7.28 15.75 -3.03
CA PHE A 189 -7.22 17.16 -3.43
C PHE A 189 -8.53 17.70 -3.98
#